data_AF-A0A7R9Y0N6-F1
#
_entry.id   AF-A0A7R9Y0N6-F1
#
_cell.length_a   1.000
_cell.length_b   1.000
_cell.length_c   1.000
_cell.angle_alpha   90.00
_cell.angle_beta   90.00
_cell.angle_gamma   90.00
#
_symmetry.space_group_name_H-M   'P 1'
#
loop_
_entity.id
_entity.type
_entity.pdbx_description
1 polymer ?
#
loop_
_entity_poly.entity_id
_entity_poly.type
_entity_poly.pdbx_seq_one_letter_code
_entity_poly.pdbx_strand_id
1 'polypeptide(L)'
;RRQAAVHMARLQAAGNMGQDGAGGMKNLTAEECGGVTDRYRWKQTEREIVLEFPIPRGVTSKHVDVRIETKTLKVAIRPCPAAEIATERVVIAGRLLRDVVPDQCVW
;
A
#
# COMPACT_ATOMS: atom_id res chain seq x y z
N ARG A 1 0.54 33.98 18.44
CA ARG A 1 1.63 33.00 18.21
C ARG A 1 1.34 31.61 18.81
N ARG A 2 0.87 31.48 20.07
CA ARG A 2 0.50 30.18 20.68
C ARG A 2 -0.64 29.42 19.95
N GLN A 3 -1.68 30.12 19.46
CA GLN A 3 -2.81 29.47 18.77
C GLN A 3 -2.42 28.80 17.44
N ALA A 4 -1.49 29.38 16.68
CA ALA A 4 -1.01 28.79 15.43
C ALA A 4 -0.18 27.51 15.67
N ALA A 5 0.62 27.48 16.74
CA ALA A 5 1.38 26.29 17.13
C ALA A 5 0.47 25.15 17.61
N VAL A 6 -0.58 25.46 18.37
CA VAL A 6 -1.59 24.47 18.80
C VAL A 6 -2.40 23.95 17.62
N HIS A 7 -2.72 24.82 16.65
CA HIS A 7 -3.38 24.41 15.41
C HIS A 7 -2.49 23.50 14.56
N MET A 8 -1.22 23.87 14.36
CA MET A 8 -0.24 23.03 13.66
C MET A 8 0.02 21.69 14.36
N ALA A 9 0.05 21.67 15.69
CA ALA A 9 0.18 20.44 16.47
C ALA A 9 -1.07 19.55 16.35
N ARG A 10 -2.28 20.13 16.29
CA ARG A 10 -3.52 19.39 16.00
C ARG A 10 -3.56 18.85 14.57
N LEU A 11 -3.06 19.62 13.61
CA LEU A 11 -2.95 19.21 12.21
C LEU A 11 -1.89 18.11 12.03
N GLN A 12 -0.78 18.16 12.77
CA GLN A 12 0.21 17.07 12.81
C GLN A 12 -0.29 15.82 13.53
N ALA A 13 -1.14 15.99 14.55
CA ALA A 13 -1.74 14.88 15.30
C ALA A 13 -2.94 14.23 14.60
N ALA A 14 -3.52 14.88 13.59
CA ALA A 14 -4.67 14.36 12.86
C ALA A 14 -4.31 13.36 11.77
N GLY A 15 -3.07 13.46 11.27
CA GLY A 15 -2.50 12.83 10.08
C GLY A 15 -3.45 12.57 8.91
N ASN A 16 -2.89 12.00 7.83
CA ASN A 16 -3.55 11.91 6.53
C ASN A 16 -4.17 13.25 6.05
N MET A 17 -3.43 14.37 6.06
CA MET A 17 -3.94 15.63 5.51
C MET A 17 -3.77 15.72 3.99
N GLY A 18 -4.82 16.16 3.30
CA GLY A 18 -4.82 16.45 1.87
C GLY A 18 -5.53 17.76 1.54
N GLN A 19 -5.37 18.23 0.30
CA GLN A 19 -6.07 19.41 -0.20
C GLN A 19 -7.43 18.99 -0.79
N ASP A 20 -8.49 19.69 -0.44
CA ASP A 20 -9.78 19.55 -1.11
C ASP A 20 -9.76 20.25 -2.50
N GLY A 21 -10.74 19.95 -3.34
CA GLY A 21 -10.85 20.53 -4.68
C GLY A 21 -11.09 22.05 -4.72
N ALA A 22 -11.31 22.69 -3.57
CA ALA A 22 -11.49 24.13 -3.40
C ALA A 22 -10.28 24.82 -2.75
N GLY A 23 -9.22 24.08 -2.43
CA GLY A 23 -7.98 24.57 -1.86
C GLY A 23 -7.88 24.56 -0.33
N GLY A 24 -8.90 24.06 0.38
CA GLY A 24 -8.89 23.85 1.83
C GLY A 24 -8.14 22.56 2.25
N MET A 25 -7.64 22.50 3.48
CA MET A 25 -7.06 21.25 4.01
C MET A 25 -8.16 20.39 4.67
N LYS A 26 -8.20 19.10 4.34
CA LYS A 26 -9.08 18.11 4.97
C LYS A 26 -8.30 16.88 5.45
N ASN A 27 -8.85 16.20 6.44
CA ASN A 27 -8.39 14.86 6.81
C ASN A 27 -8.92 13.87 5.75
N LEU A 28 -8.01 13.11 5.17
CA LEU A 28 -8.30 12.06 4.22
C LEU A 28 -8.56 10.76 4.97
N THR A 29 -9.60 10.06 4.56
CA THR A 29 -9.83 8.67 4.96
C THR A 29 -8.71 7.77 4.41
N ALA A 30 -8.52 6.58 5.00
CA ALA A 30 -7.55 5.61 4.50
C ALA A 30 -7.80 5.22 3.02
N GLU A 31 -9.05 5.32 2.56
CA GLU A 31 -9.47 5.07 1.18
C GLU A 31 -9.04 6.19 0.23
N GLU A 32 -8.98 7.42 0.74
CA GLU A 32 -8.48 8.60 0.02
C GLU A 32 -6.94 8.73 0.10
N CYS A 33 -6.30 8.06 1.06
CA CYS A 33 -4.84 7.91 1.16
C CYS A 33 -4.31 6.67 0.43
N GLY A 34 -5.08 6.15 -0.53
CA GLY A 34 -4.75 4.95 -1.27
C GLY A 34 -4.73 5.18 -2.78
N GLY A 35 -4.75 4.08 -3.52
CA GLY A 35 -4.87 4.11 -4.96
C GLY A 35 -5.31 2.77 -5.53
N VAL A 36 -5.86 2.81 -6.73
CA VAL A 36 -6.24 1.62 -7.49
C VAL A 36 -5.46 1.60 -8.79
N THR A 37 -4.90 0.44 -9.11
CA THR A 37 -4.26 0.16 -10.39
C THR A 37 -4.98 -1.03 -11.04
N ASP A 38 -4.65 -1.34 -12.30
CA ASP A 38 -5.19 -2.51 -12.98
C ASP A 38 -4.82 -3.86 -12.31
N ARG A 39 -3.81 -3.86 -11.42
CA ARG A 39 -3.24 -5.09 -10.84
C ARG A 39 -3.48 -5.25 -9.35
N TYR A 40 -3.60 -4.15 -8.63
CA TYR A 40 -3.75 -4.14 -7.17
C TYR A 40 -4.37 -2.81 -6.72
N ARG A 41 -4.94 -2.83 -5.52
CA ARG A 41 -5.36 -1.63 -4.79
C ARG A 41 -4.58 -1.53 -3.49
N TRP A 42 -4.44 -0.33 -2.97
CA TRP A 42 -3.76 -0.10 -1.70
C TRP A 42 -4.43 1.02 -0.92
N LYS A 43 -4.30 0.95 0.39
CA LYS A 43 -4.74 1.97 1.35
C LYS A 43 -3.58 2.26 2.31
N GLN A 44 -3.50 3.49 2.80
CA GLN A 44 -2.49 3.87 3.77
C GLN A 44 -3.11 4.61 4.96
N THR A 45 -2.60 4.30 6.13
CA THR A 45 -2.78 5.07 7.36
C THR A 45 -1.42 5.59 7.83
N GLU A 46 -1.41 6.35 8.91
CA GLU A 46 -0.16 6.74 9.58
C GLU A 46 0.64 5.55 10.11
N ARG A 47 -0.01 4.40 10.33
CA ARG A 47 0.61 3.22 10.98
C ARG A 47 1.07 2.17 9.98
N GLU A 48 0.30 1.98 8.91
CA GLU A 48 0.52 0.87 7.99
C GLU A 48 0.02 1.17 6.58
N ILE A 49 0.55 0.39 5.62
CA ILE A 49 0.08 0.34 4.24
C ILE A 49 -0.44 -1.07 4.00
N VAL A 50 -1.67 -1.17 3.48
CA VAL A 50 -2.30 -2.45 3.13
C VAL A 50 -2.43 -2.53 1.62
N LEU A 51 -1.98 -3.64 1.05
CA LEU A 51 -2.01 -3.95 -0.38
C LEU A 51 -2.92 -5.15 -0.62
N GLU A 52 -3.83 -5.03 -1.59
CA GLU A 52 -4.76 -6.10 -1.95
C GLU A 52 -4.68 -6.34 -3.46
N PHE A 53 -4.54 -7.59 -3.85
CA PHE A 53 -4.47 -7.99 -5.26
C PHE A 53 -5.26 -9.29 -5.49
N PRO A 54 -5.94 -9.43 -6.64
CA PRO A 54 -6.75 -10.60 -6.93
C PRO A 54 -5.87 -11.82 -7.20
N ILE A 55 -6.25 -12.95 -6.62
CA ILE A 55 -5.62 -14.26 -6.86
C ILE A 55 -6.52 -15.08 -7.79
N PRO A 56 -6.01 -15.58 -8.94
CA PRO A 56 -6.76 -16.46 -9.81
C PRO A 56 -7.17 -17.76 -9.10
N ARG A 57 -8.35 -18.29 -9.44
CA ARG A 57 -8.83 -19.55 -8.88
C ARG A 57 -7.82 -20.67 -9.17
N GLY A 58 -7.51 -21.49 -8.16
CA GLY A 58 -6.54 -22.57 -8.27
C GLY A 58 -5.10 -22.19 -7.88
N VAL A 59 -4.80 -20.89 -7.79
CA VAL A 59 -3.55 -20.41 -7.19
C VAL A 59 -3.64 -20.53 -5.67
N THR A 60 -2.64 -21.15 -5.07
CA THR A 60 -2.48 -21.26 -3.61
C THR A 60 -1.25 -20.49 -3.16
N SER A 61 -1.09 -20.24 -1.86
CA SER A 61 0.02 -19.47 -1.29
C SER A 61 1.40 -19.94 -1.75
N LYS A 62 1.58 -21.25 -1.99
CA LYS A 62 2.85 -21.80 -2.51
C LYS A 62 3.26 -21.23 -3.87
N HIS A 63 2.34 -20.69 -4.67
CA HIS A 63 2.65 -20.08 -5.96
C HIS A 63 2.73 -18.56 -5.87
N VAL A 64 2.53 -17.95 -4.70
CA VAL A 64 2.68 -16.51 -4.51
C VAL A 64 4.08 -16.25 -3.93
N ASP A 65 4.86 -15.41 -4.62
CA ASP A 65 6.18 -14.94 -4.19
C ASP A 65 6.04 -13.50 -3.71
N VAL A 66 6.11 -13.31 -2.40
CA VAL A 66 6.13 -11.99 -1.77
C VAL A 66 7.49 -11.77 -1.12
N ARG A 67 8.18 -10.72 -1.54
CA ARG A 67 9.44 -10.28 -0.97
C ARG A 67 9.31 -8.84 -0.53
N ILE A 68 9.37 -8.65 0.77
CA ILE A 68 9.30 -7.34 1.42
C ILE A 68 10.69 -7.09 1.98
N GLU A 69 11.37 -6.07 1.47
CA GLU A 69 12.65 -5.60 1.99
C GLU A 69 12.48 -4.17 2.49
N THR A 70 13.47 -3.63 3.20
CA THR A 70 13.39 -2.29 3.80
C THR A 70 12.98 -1.22 2.81
N LYS A 71 13.42 -1.32 1.55
CA LYS A 71 13.17 -0.30 0.50
C LYS A 71 12.53 -0.85 -0.76
N THR A 72 12.30 -2.15 -0.86
CA THR A 72 11.79 -2.77 -2.09
C THR A 72 10.63 -3.72 -1.77
N LEU A 73 9.74 -3.87 -2.73
CA LEU A 73 8.64 -4.80 -2.66
C LEU A 73 8.51 -5.53 -4.00
N LYS A 74 8.44 -6.86 -3.94
CA LYS A 74 8.05 -7.72 -5.06
C LYS A 74 6.86 -8.56 -4.64
N VAL A 75 5.82 -8.56 -5.47
CA VAL A 75 4.69 -9.48 -5.40
C VAL A 75 4.51 -10.10 -6.78
N ALA A 76 4.64 -11.41 -6.88
CA ALA A 76 4.47 -12.15 -8.12
C ALA A 76 3.72 -13.47 -7.91
N ILE A 77 3.08 -13.94 -8.96
CA ILE A 77 2.47 -15.27 -9.01
C ILE A 77 3.36 -16.13 -9.91
N ARG A 78 3.97 -17.16 -9.33
CA ARG A 78 4.79 -18.15 -10.03
C ARG A 78 3.92 -19.00 -10.97
N PRO A 79 4.52 -19.67 -11.97
CA PRO A 79 3.81 -20.59 -12.84
C PRO A 79 2.94 -21.57 -12.05
N CYS A 80 1.66 -21.67 -12.43
CA CYS A 80 0.65 -22.47 -11.76
C CYS A 80 -0.27 -23.11 -12.81
N PRO A 81 -0.08 -24.41 -13.11
CA PRO A 81 -0.88 -25.11 -14.11
C PRO A 81 -2.38 -25.13 -13.80
N ALA A 82 -2.75 -25.24 -12.52
CA ALA A 82 -4.15 -25.26 -12.07
C ALA A 82 -4.91 -23.95 -12.32
N ALA A 83 -4.19 -22.86 -12.61
CA ALA A 83 -4.72 -21.56 -12.93
C ALA A 83 -4.32 -21.08 -14.34
N GLU A 84 -3.79 -21.98 -15.18
CA GLU A 84 -3.33 -21.69 -16.55
C GLU A 84 -2.25 -20.59 -16.64
N ILE A 85 -1.45 -20.43 -15.57
CA ILE A 85 -0.35 -19.48 -15.52
C ILE A 85 0.93 -20.20 -15.96
N ALA A 86 1.35 -19.99 -17.21
CA ALA A 86 2.54 -20.62 -17.77
C ALA A 86 3.86 -19.96 -17.31
N THR A 87 3.84 -18.65 -17.05
CA THR A 87 5.03 -17.86 -16.69
C THR A 87 4.78 -17.01 -15.46
N GLU A 88 5.85 -16.53 -14.81
CA GLU A 88 5.73 -15.63 -13.67
C GLU A 88 4.92 -14.37 -14.06
N ARG A 89 3.88 -14.06 -13.28
CA ARG A 89 3.08 -12.85 -13.40
C ARG A 89 3.43 -11.90 -12.27
N VAL A 90 4.13 -10.81 -12.61
CA VAL A 90 4.49 -9.77 -11.63
C VAL A 90 3.28 -8.86 -11.38
N VAL A 91 2.83 -8.80 -10.13
CA VAL A 91 1.76 -7.90 -9.66
C VAL A 91 2.37 -6.55 -9.30
N ILE A 92 3.43 -6.57 -8.49
CA ILE A 92 4.15 -5.38 -8.01
C ILE A 92 5.65 -5.68 -8.06
N ALA A 93 6.45 -4.74 -8.54
CA ALA A 93 7.90 -4.77 -8.40
C ALA A 93 8.42 -3.34 -8.40
N GLY A 94 9.07 -2.92 -7.31
CA GLY A 94 9.62 -1.57 -7.26
C GLY A 94 10.20 -1.15 -5.92
N ARG A 95 10.64 0.11 -5.90
CA ARG A 95 11.18 0.77 -4.71
C ARG A 95 10.07 1.48 -3.96
N LEU A 96 10.02 1.29 -2.65
CA LEU A 96 9.09 1.96 -1.74
C LEU A 96 9.49 3.43 -1.55
N LEU A 97 8.49 4.30 -1.41
CA LEU A 97 8.70 5.72 -1.14
C LEU A 97 9.47 5.94 0.18
N ARG A 98 9.06 5.20 1.22
CA ARG A 98 9.66 5.20 2.56
C ARG A 98 10.12 3.80 2.93
N ASP A 99 10.90 3.73 3.98
CA ASP A 99 11.49 2.48 4.46
C ASP A 99 10.44 1.76 5.32
N VAL A 100 10.41 0.43 5.24
CA VAL A 100 9.56 -0.43 6.09
C VAL A 100 10.45 -1.33 6.93
N VAL A 101 9.89 -1.90 8.01
CA VAL A 101 10.56 -2.92 8.81
C VAL A 101 10.07 -4.29 8.34
N PRO A 102 10.86 -5.06 7.56
CA PRO A 102 10.38 -6.29 6.93
C PRO A 102 9.82 -7.32 7.92
N ASP A 103 10.45 -7.45 9.08
CA ASP A 103 10.06 -8.41 10.11
C ASP A 103 8.69 -8.11 10.74
N GLN A 104 8.18 -6.87 10.57
CA GLN A 104 6.84 -6.47 11.03
C GLN A 104 5.79 -6.55 9.91
N CYS A 105 6.19 -6.91 8.69
CA CYS A 105 5.29 -7.01 7.54
C CYS A 105 4.73 -8.43 7.42
N VAL A 106 3.46 -8.54 7.03
CA VAL A 106 2.76 -9.82 6.81
C VAL A 106 2.03 -9.80 5.47
N TRP A 107 1.79 -10.97 4.89
CA TRP A 107 1.06 -11.13 3.62
C TRP A 107 0.22 -12.41 3.60
#